data_AF-A0A818MMP6-F1
#
_entry.id   AF-A0A818MMP6-F1
#
_cell.length_a   1.000
_cell.length_b   1.000
_cell.length_c   1.000
_cell.angle_alpha   90.00
_cell.angle_beta   90.00
_cell.angle_gamma   90.00
#
_symmetry.space_group_name_H-M   'P 1'
#
loop_
_entity.id
_entity.type
_entity.pdbx_description
1 polymer ?
#
loop_
_entity_poly.entity_id
_entity_poly.type
_entity_poly.pdbx_seq_one_letter_code
_entity_poly.pdbx_strand_id
1 'polypeptide(L)'
;MNKYFSKFIQCFFTYDDQRTNNVEAGTVVDLHITHISQFDFYLCSQAAIMGTSRPALYHVLHDENGFSTDDIQQLTYWLFHTDVRCSKSVLIPAPVHYGPLAAYAFNAYEFDHSKDENVKNEDDKITSETISLEDILTQVMMLDNNIQDTMWFV
;
A
#
# COMPACT_ATOMS: atom_id res chain seq x y z
N MET A 1 -4.21 -7.66 17.78
CA MET A 1 -3.08 -8.12 18.62
C MET A 1 -1.69 -7.78 18.02
N ASN A 2 -1.57 -7.26 16.79
CA ASN A 2 -0.28 -7.13 16.08
C ASN A 2 0.40 -5.74 16.07
N LYS A 3 -0.18 -4.70 16.70
CA LYS A 3 0.47 -3.37 16.78
C LYS A 3 1.56 -3.28 17.85
N TYR A 4 1.60 -4.20 18.80
CA TYR A 4 2.55 -4.16 19.93
C TYR A 4 3.91 -4.80 19.60
N PHE A 5 3.94 -5.81 18.72
CA PHE A 5 5.20 -6.49 18.34
C PHE A 5 6.11 -5.60 17.50
N SER A 6 5.54 -4.81 16.59
CA SER A 6 6.27 -3.80 15.79
C SER A 6 6.96 -2.72 16.65
N LYS A 7 6.44 -2.41 17.86
CA LYS A 7 7.11 -1.48 18.79
C LYS A 7 8.32 -2.12 19.49
N PHE A 8 8.37 -3.45 19.62
CA PHE A 8 9.41 -4.16 20.38
C PHE A 8 10.69 -4.34 19.56
N ILE A 9 10.57 -4.51 18.24
CA ILE A 9 11.71 -4.69 17.32
C ILE A 9 12.61 -3.44 17.29
N GLN A 10 12.07 -2.25 17.53
CA GLN A 10 12.83 -1.00 17.40
C GLN A 10 13.78 -0.68 18.56
N CYS A 11 13.61 -1.26 19.76
CA CYS A 11 14.52 -0.95 20.88
C CYS A 11 15.95 -1.51 20.70
N PHE A 12 16.19 -2.39 19.72
CA PHE A 12 17.48 -3.08 19.54
C PHE A 12 18.39 -2.51 18.44
N PHE A 13 17.93 -1.53 17.65
CA PHE A 13 18.64 -1.05 16.46
C PHE A 13 18.95 0.46 16.48
N THR A 14 19.46 0.99 17.58
CA THR A 14 19.95 2.38 17.59
C THR A 14 21.28 2.47 16.83
N TYR A 15 21.25 2.86 15.56
CA TYR A 15 22.33 3.56 14.90
C TYR A 15 21.86 5.02 14.69
N ASP A 16 22.67 5.96 15.17
CA ASP A 16 22.25 7.31 15.55
C ASP A 16 22.09 8.25 14.34
N ASP A 17 20.87 8.38 13.80
CA ASP A 17 20.47 9.59 13.09
C ASP A 17 20.13 10.67 14.15
N GLN A 18 21.09 11.59 14.35
CA GLN A 18 21.17 12.56 15.46
C GLN A 18 19.92 13.44 15.68
N ARG A 19 18.93 13.38 14.79
CA ARG A 19 17.67 14.12 14.91
C ARG A 19 16.50 13.30 15.46
N THR A 20 16.42 12.01 15.14
CA THR A 20 15.23 11.19 15.47
C THR A 20 15.52 9.87 16.17
N ASN A 21 16.79 9.47 16.30
CA ASN A 21 17.21 8.19 16.89
C ASN A 21 16.51 6.98 16.25
N ASN A 22 16.20 7.08 14.94
CA ASN A 22 15.62 5.99 14.18
C ASN A 22 16.67 5.26 13.35
N VAL A 23 16.35 4.01 13.05
CA VAL A 23 17.06 3.18 12.09
C VAL A 23 17.11 3.86 10.72
N GLU A 24 18.24 3.75 10.03
CA GLU A 24 18.43 4.31 8.69
C GLU A 24 17.47 3.67 7.67
N ALA A 25 17.01 4.48 6.71
CA ALA A 25 16.20 4.00 5.61
C ALA A 25 16.98 2.99 4.76
N GLY A 26 16.35 1.87 4.41
CA GLY A 26 16.98 0.74 3.73
C GLY A 26 17.45 -0.38 4.67
N THR A 27 17.31 -0.23 5.99
CA THR A 27 17.66 -1.31 6.92
C THR A 27 16.72 -2.50 6.75
N VAL A 28 17.32 -3.68 6.57
CA VAL A 28 16.64 -4.97 6.44
C VAL A 28 16.99 -5.85 7.63
N VAL A 29 16.01 -6.62 8.12
CA VAL A 29 16.22 -7.66 9.13
C VAL A 29 15.52 -8.93 8.66
N ASP A 30 16.30 -9.93 8.29
CA ASP A 30 15.86 -11.23 7.81
C ASP A 30 16.29 -12.40 8.71
N LEU A 31 17.03 -12.12 9.79
CA LEU A 31 17.54 -13.12 10.75
C LEU A 31 16.93 -12.96 12.14
N HIS A 32 16.88 -14.07 12.89
CA HIS A 32 16.52 -14.21 14.32
C HIS A 32 15.07 -13.88 14.72
N ILE A 33 14.47 -12.83 14.16
CA ILE A 33 13.12 -12.34 14.52
C ILE A 33 12.08 -12.63 13.44
N THR A 34 12.49 -13.32 12.39
CA THR A 34 11.72 -13.77 11.23
C THR A 34 11.17 -15.18 11.45
N HIS A 35 10.27 -15.59 10.57
CA HIS A 35 9.70 -16.92 10.60
C HIS A 35 10.76 -17.99 10.31
N ILE A 36 10.65 -19.15 10.97
CA ILE A 36 11.72 -20.17 11.03
C ILE A 36 11.88 -20.94 9.71
N SER A 37 10.82 -21.09 8.92
CA SER A 37 10.79 -21.97 7.74
C SER A 37 10.42 -21.28 6.42
N GLN A 38 9.44 -20.37 6.45
CA GLN A 38 9.05 -19.51 5.34
C GLN A 38 9.97 -18.29 5.20
N PHE A 39 9.99 -17.70 4.01
CA PHE A 39 10.80 -16.53 3.73
C PHE A 39 10.04 -15.23 4.05
N ASP A 40 10.46 -14.56 5.12
CA ASP A 40 9.99 -13.24 5.50
C ASP A 40 11.15 -12.35 5.96
N PHE A 41 10.95 -11.04 5.86
CA PHE A 41 11.93 -10.05 6.27
C PHE A 41 11.26 -8.75 6.68
N TYR A 42 11.86 -8.06 7.63
CA TYR A 42 11.51 -6.69 7.97
C TYR A 42 12.30 -5.71 7.12
N LEU A 43 11.65 -4.68 6.59
CA LEU A 43 12.31 -3.60 5.86
C LEU A 43 11.83 -2.24 6.39
N CYS A 44 12.79 -1.37 6.73
CA CYS A 44 12.55 0.02 7.05
C CYS A 44 12.77 0.87 5.78
N SER A 45 11.74 1.06 4.96
CA SER A 45 11.88 1.69 3.64
C SER A 45 12.14 3.21 3.68
N GLN A 46 11.63 3.91 4.69
CA GLN A 46 11.67 5.38 4.78
C GLN A 46 12.28 5.88 6.09
N ALA A 47 12.85 7.09 6.04
CA ALA A 47 13.30 7.79 7.24
C ALA A 47 12.10 8.38 7.98
N ALA A 48 11.93 8.06 9.26
CA ALA A 48 10.85 8.61 10.06
C ALA A 48 11.12 10.08 10.40
N ILE A 49 10.20 10.96 10.01
CA ILE A 49 10.31 12.41 10.26
C ILE A 49 10.02 12.72 11.73
N MET A 50 9.08 11.99 12.34
CA MET A 50 8.65 12.20 13.72
C MET A 50 8.27 10.86 14.37
N GLY A 51 8.61 10.72 15.65
CA GLY A 51 8.35 9.50 16.40
C GLY A 51 9.26 8.37 15.96
N THR A 52 8.77 7.14 16.14
CA THR A 52 9.54 5.93 15.86
C THR A 52 9.22 5.39 14.46
N SER A 53 10.24 4.99 13.69
CA SER A 53 10.01 4.34 12.40
C SER A 53 9.27 3.01 12.58
N ARG A 54 8.53 2.61 11.56
CA ARG A 54 7.69 1.42 11.59
C ARG A 54 8.13 0.49 10.46
N PRO A 55 9.10 -0.41 10.72
CA PRO A 55 9.48 -1.41 9.74
C PRO A 55 8.27 -2.26 9.35
N ALA A 56 8.14 -2.54 8.06
CA ALA A 56 7.10 -3.41 7.53
C ALA A 56 7.64 -4.84 7.39
N LEU A 57 6.79 -5.83 7.68
CA LEU A 57 7.08 -7.24 7.47
C LEU A 57 6.61 -7.63 6.07
N TYR A 58 7.53 -8.14 5.26
CA TYR A 58 7.26 -8.72 3.96
C TYR A 58 7.35 -10.23 4.06
N HIS A 59 6.37 -10.92 3.49
CA HIS A 59 6.29 -12.37 3.51
C HIS A 59 6.13 -12.86 2.08
N VAL A 60 7.08 -13.67 1.61
CA VAL A 60 7.05 -14.23 0.26
C VAL A 60 6.26 -15.52 0.32
N LEU A 61 5.04 -15.46 -0.21
CA LEU A 61 4.12 -16.60 -0.23
C LEU A 61 4.46 -17.59 -1.35
N HIS A 62 4.91 -17.08 -2.48
CA HIS A 62 5.16 -17.87 -3.69
C HIS A 62 6.21 -17.16 -4.56
N ASP A 63 7.19 -17.90 -5.04
CA ASP A 63 8.20 -17.43 -5.99
C ASP A 63 8.52 -18.51 -7.03
N GLU A 64 8.23 -18.22 -8.30
CA GLU A 64 8.54 -19.08 -9.46
C GLU A 64 9.80 -18.60 -10.20
N ASN A 65 10.26 -17.38 -9.91
CA ASN A 65 11.38 -16.76 -10.62
C ASN A 65 12.73 -17.18 -10.03
N GLY A 66 12.72 -17.78 -8.83
CA GLY A 66 13.92 -18.27 -8.16
C GLY A 66 14.83 -17.13 -7.71
N PHE A 67 14.26 -16.06 -7.18
CA PHE A 67 15.02 -14.92 -6.69
C PHE A 67 15.87 -15.31 -5.48
N SER A 68 17.03 -14.67 -5.35
CA SER A 68 17.75 -14.70 -4.08
C SER A 68 17.07 -13.81 -3.05
N THR A 69 17.38 -14.05 -1.78
CA THR A 69 16.92 -13.23 -0.66
C THR A 69 17.29 -11.76 -0.86
N ASP A 70 18.54 -11.48 -1.24
CA ASP A 70 19.04 -10.13 -1.47
C ASP A 70 18.33 -9.45 -2.65
N ASP A 71 18.04 -10.19 -3.73
CA ASP A 71 17.36 -9.65 -4.92
C ASP A 71 15.93 -9.20 -4.60
N ILE A 72 15.15 -10.03 -3.86
CA ILE A 72 13.80 -9.66 -3.45
C ILE A 72 13.82 -8.44 -2.52
N GLN A 73 14.76 -8.40 -1.57
CA GLN A 73 14.88 -7.28 -0.63
C GLN A 73 15.22 -5.98 -1.37
N GLN A 74 16.18 -6.04 -2.30
CA GLN A 74 16.60 -4.89 -3.10
C GLN A 74 15.49 -4.43 -4.06
N LEU A 75 14.84 -5.35 -4.77
CA LEU A 75 13.71 -5.05 -5.64
C LEU A 75 12.58 -4.38 -4.84
N THR A 76 12.26 -4.94 -3.68
CA THR A 76 11.24 -4.37 -2.77
C THR A 76 11.64 -2.95 -2.38
N TYR A 77 12.90 -2.71 -2.00
CA TYR A 77 13.39 -1.37 -1.66
C TYR A 77 13.29 -0.37 -2.82
N TRP A 78 13.60 -0.79 -4.05
CA TRP A 78 13.46 0.07 -5.24
C TRP A 78 12.02 0.46 -5.52
N LEU A 79 11.05 -0.42 -5.27
CA LEU A 79 9.62 -0.13 -5.47
C LEU A 79 9.07 0.97 -4.54
N PHE A 80 9.75 1.31 -3.44
CA PHE A 80 9.34 2.47 -2.61
C PHE A 80 9.81 3.81 -3.18
N HIS A 81 10.73 3.79 -4.14
CA HIS A 81 11.28 5.00 -4.77
C HIS A 81 10.58 5.34 -6.09
N THR A 82 9.60 4.53 -6.51
CA THR A 82 8.88 4.70 -7.78
C THR A 82 7.51 5.36 -7.61
N ASP A 83 7.17 5.86 -6.42
CA ASP A 83 5.93 6.61 -6.20
C ASP A 83 6.05 8.01 -6.82
N VAL A 84 5.18 8.33 -7.77
CA VAL A 84 5.27 9.59 -8.53
C VAL A 84 4.74 10.79 -7.73
N ARG A 85 4.03 10.57 -6.61
CA ARG A 85 3.45 11.66 -5.81
C ARG A 85 4.47 12.34 -4.90
N CYS A 86 5.62 11.73 -4.65
CA CYS A 86 6.66 12.33 -3.84
C CYS A 86 8.07 11.90 -4.25
N SER A 87 9.04 12.81 -4.13
CA SER A 87 10.46 12.54 -4.39
C SER A 87 11.19 11.89 -3.21
N LYS A 88 10.48 11.09 -2.41
CA LYS A 88 11.01 10.42 -1.21
C LYS A 88 10.60 8.96 -1.20
N SER A 89 11.39 8.11 -0.54
CA SER A 89 10.98 6.74 -0.26
C SER A 89 9.73 6.73 0.61
N VAL A 90 8.72 5.96 0.21
CA VAL A 90 7.44 5.80 0.91
C VAL A 90 7.43 4.55 1.81
N LEU A 91 6.43 4.44 2.69
CA LEU A 91 6.26 3.28 3.59
C LEU A 91 5.70 2.03 2.90
N ILE A 92 4.94 2.20 1.83
CA ILE A 92 4.22 1.14 1.11
C ILE A 92 4.74 1.14 -0.34
N PRO A 93 5.04 -0.01 -0.96
CA PRO A 93 5.53 -0.03 -2.33
C PRO A 93 4.56 0.68 -3.28
N ALA A 94 5.07 1.43 -4.26
CA ALA A 94 4.24 2.19 -5.20
C ALA A 94 3.05 1.40 -5.79
N PRO A 95 3.22 0.16 -6.30
CA PRO A 95 2.08 -0.60 -6.84
C PRO A 95 1.00 -0.92 -5.81
N VAL A 96 1.39 -1.20 -4.56
CA VAL A 96 0.44 -1.48 -3.47
C VAL A 96 -0.26 -0.19 -3.02
N HIS A 97 0.43 0.95 -3.10
CA HIS A 97 -0.11 2.24 -2.73
C HIS A 97 -1.18 2.74 -3.71
N TYR A 98 -1.08 2.41 -4.99
CA TYR A 98 -2.01 2.84 -6.03
C TYR A 98 -3.38 2.15 -5.98
N GLY A 99 -3.47 0.88 -5.57
CA GLY A 99 -4.74 0.16 -5.50
C GLY A 99 -5.82 0.86 -4.65
N PRO A 100 -5.54 1.18 -3.38
CA PRO A 100 -6.48 1.93 -2.54
C PRO A 100 -6.78 3.33 -3.04
N LEU A 101 -5.82 3.98 -3.73
CA LEU A 101 -6.02 5.31 -4.30
C LEU A 101 -7.04 5.28 -5.44
N ALA A 102 -6.93 4.30 -6.34
CA ALA A 102 -7.91 4.06 -7.39
C ALA A 102 -9.30 3.73 -6.82
N ALA A 103 -9.37 2.87 -5.79
CA ALA A 103 -10.62 2.55 -5.12
C ALA A 103 -11.28 3.78 -4.46
N TYR A 104 -10.48 4.64 -3.82
CA TYR A 104 -10.97 5.88 -3.23
C TYR A 104 -11.48 6.85 -4.29
N ALA A 105 -10.74 7.03 -5.38
CA ALA A 105 -11.11 7.91 -6.48
C ALA A 105 -12.39 7.44 -7.17
N PHE A 106 -12.55 6.13 -7.38
CA PHE A 106 -13.77 5.54 -7.91
C PHE A 106 -14.98 5.79 -6.99
N ASN A 107 -14.83 5.56 -5.68
CA ASN A 107 -15.91 5.83 -4.72
C ASN A 107 -16.33 7.30 -4.70
N ALA A 108 -15.39 8.23 -4.88
CA ALA A 108 -15.70 9.65 -4.97
C ALA A 108 -16.49 9.99 -6.25
N TYR A 109 -16.14 9.38 -7.38
CA TYR A 109 -16.84 9.53 -8.65
C TYR A 109 -18.29 9.02 -8.58
N GLU A 110 -18.48 7.82 -8.03
CA GLU A 110 -19.82 7.23 -7.81
C GLU A 110 -20.68 8.09 -6.89
N PHE A 111 -20.08 8.63 -5.82
CA PHE A 111 -20.79 9.51 -4.90
C PHE A 111 -21.31 10.78 -5.58
N ASP A 112 -20.52 11.40 -6.46
CA ASP A 112 -20.98 12.59 -7.19
C ASP A 112 -22.01 12.24 -8.28
N HIS A 113 -21.90 11.09 -8.95
CA HIS A 113 -22.94 10.60 -9.88
C HIS A 113 -24.28 10.36 -9.18
N SER A 114 -24.25 9.78 -7.98
CA SER A 114 -25.47 9.53 -7.20
C SER A 114 -26.19 10.82 -6.78
N LYS A 115 -25.49 11.95 -6.62
CA LYS A 115 -26.13 13.23 -6.30
C LYS A 115 -26.89 13.81 -7.49
N ASP A 116 -26.34 13.70 -8.69
CA ASP A 116 -26.98 14.18 -9.91
C ASP A 116 -28.25 13.37 -10.25
N GLU A 117 -28.29 12.09 -9.88
CA GLU A 117 -29.48 11.25 -10.00
C GLU A 117 -30.53 11.54 -8.92
N ASN A 118 -30.13 11.79 -7.67
CA ASN A 118 -31.07 12.14 -6.59
C ASN A 118 -31.78 13.49 -6.81
N VAL A 119 -31.17 14.45 -7.51
CA VAL A 119 -31.85 15.71 -7.92
C VAL A 119 -32.96 15.45 -8.95
N LYS A 120 -32.93 14.32 -9.66
CA LYS A 120 -33.96 13.94 -10.65
C LYS A 120 -35.02 12.98 -10.10
N ASN A 121 -34.74 12.30 -8.98
CA ASN A 121 -35.50 11.15 -8.49
C ASN A 121 -36.09 11.37 -7.08
N GLU A 122 -36.70 12.54 -6.79
CA GLU A 122 -37.47 12.73 -5.55
C GLU A 122 -38.74 11.84 -5.46
N ASP A 123 -39.10 11.09 -6.51
CA ASP A 123 -40.40 10.40 -6.60
C ASP A 123 -40.41 8.87 -6.41
N ASP A 124 -39.30 8.13 -6.28
CA ASP A 124 -39.42 6.67 -6.13
C ASP A 124 -38.45 5.97 -5.16
N LYS A 125 -39.03 4.96 -4.50
CA LYS A 125 -38.63 4.37 -3.21
C LYS A 125 -37.51 3.33 -3.34
N ILE A 126 -36.59 3.37 -2.37
CA ILE A 126 -35.38 2.53 -2.24
C ILE A 126 -35.71 1.04 -2.10
N THR A 127 -35.16 0.21 -2.99
CA THR A 127 -34.99 -1.24 -2.81
C THR A 127 -33.50 -1.52 -2.82
N SER A 128 -32.95 -1.91 -1.68
CA SER A 128 -31.53 -2.23 -1.52
C SER A 128 -31.26 -3.66 -2.02
N GLU A 129 -30.80 -3.78 -3.27
CA GLU A 129 -30.29 -5.02 -3.84
C GLU A 129 -28.77 -5.12 -3.65
N THR A 130 -28.30 -6.31 -3.29
CA THR A 130 -26.87 -6.64 -3.17
C THR A 130 -26.24 -6.67 -4.56
N ILE A 131 -25.40 -5.67 -4.86
CA ILE A 131 -24.70 -5.54 -6.13
C ILE A 131 -23.68 -6.69 -6.29
N SER A 132 -23.71 -7.40 -7.41
CA SER A 132 -22.79 -8.51 -7.72
C SER A 132 -21.37 -7.98 -7.99
N LEU A 133 -20.33 -8.78 -7.74
CA LEU A 133 -18.93 -8.42 -8.07
C LEU A 133 -18.75 -8.15 -9.57
N GLU A 134 -19.53 -8.84 -10.40
CA GLU A 134 -19.58 -8.67 -11.86
C GLU A 134 -20.06 -7.26 -12.25
N ASP A 135 -21.03 -6.71 -11.50
CA ASP A 135 -21.60 -5.39 -11.76
C ASP A 135 -20.63 -4.27 -11.37
N ILE A 136 -19.91 -4.45 -10.26
CA ILE A 136 -18.83 -3.53 -9.82
C ILE A 136 -17.69 -3.51 -10.84
N LEU A 137 -17.26 -4.69 -11.32
CA LEU A 137 -16.25 -4.81 -12.38
C LEU A 137 -16.70 -4.09 -13.65
N THR A 138 -17.97 -4.26 -14.03
CA THR A 138 -18.54 -3.59 -15.20
C THR A 138 -18.58 -2.08 -15.03
N GLN A 139 -18.93 -1.57 -13.85
CA GLN A 139 -18.91 -0.15 -13.52
C GLN A 139 -17.50 0.47 -13.55
N VAL A 140 -16.49 -0.23 -13.04
CA VAL A 140 -15.08 0.22 -13.12
C VAL A 140 -14.58 0.21 -14.57
N MET A 141 -15.02 -0.76 -15.37
CA MET A 141 -14.72 -0.84 -16.81
C MET A 141 -15.46 0.21 -17.66
N MET A 142 -16.41 0.97 -17.10
CA MET A 142 -17.16 2.01 -17.81
C MET A 142 -16.45 3.38 -17.85
N LEU A 143 -15.22 3.47 -17.33
CA LEU A 143 -14.38 4.65 -17.54
C LEU A 143 -14.18 4.89 -19.05
N ASP A 144 -14.24 6.16 -19.48
CA ASP A 144 -14.04 6.55 -20.88
C ASP A 144 -12.78 5.86 -21.44
N ASN A 145 -12.88 5.29 -22.64
CA ASN A 145 -11.78 4.62 -23.34
C ASN A 145 -10.51 5.48 -23.42
N ASN A 146 -10.64 6.81 -23.35
CA ASN A 146 -9.51 7.73 -23.35
C ASN A 146 -8.70 7.73 -22.04
N ILE A 147 -9.28 7.32 -20.91
CA ILE A 147 -8.65 7.37 -19.58
C ILE A 147 -8.26 6.00 -19.03
N GLN A 148 -8.71 4.91 -19.64
CA GLN A 148 -8.46 3.53 -19.17
C GLN A 148 -6.96 3.21 -19.00
N ASP A 149 -6.12 3.64 -19.93
CA ASP A 149 -4.67 3.40 -19.91
C ASP A 149 -3.88 4.49 -19.16
N THR A 150 -4.56 5.37 -18.42
CA THR A 150 -3.94 6.48 -17.69
C THR A 150 -4.00 6.26 -16.18
N MET A 151 -3.03 6.81 -15.45
CA MET A 151 -3.08 6.86 -13.98
C MET A 151 -4.00 8.00 -13.50
N TRP A 152 -5.28 7.97 -13.89
CA TRP A 152 -6.26 9.01 -13.55
C TRP A 152 -6.51 9.17 -12.05
N PHE A 153 -6.15 8.16 -11.26
CA PHE A 153 -6.32 8.12 -9.82
C PHE A 153 -5.15 8.75 -9.05
N VAL A 154 -4.03 9.06 -9.71
CA VAL A 154 -2.79 9.56 -9.07
C VAL A 154 -2.81 11.06 -8.87
#